data_AF-A0A2T4WHH7-F1
#
_entry.id   AF-A0A2T4WHH7-F1
#
_cell.length_a   1.000
_cell.length_b   1.000
_cell.length_c   1.000
_cell.angle_alpha   90.00
_cell.angle_beta   90.00
_cell.angle_gamma   90.00
#
_symmetry.space_group_name_H-M   'P 1'
#
loop_
_entity.id
_entity.type
_entity.pdbx_description
1 polymer ?
#
loop_
_entity_poly.entity_id
_entity_poly.type
_entity_poly.pdbx_seq_one_letter_code
_entity_poly.pdbx_strand_id
1 'polypeptide(L)'
;MLRSSLYQGRLDFTPPIRLLLVTTTLVLIAFKYSSVNQFTIETLKGPDSSLSSGEASTYVMKMLEDYTNVVLWLFIPCMAFFSWLFNRKSGYNYAENLVLNTYYTVFVNIIFVMFMADRWLNESFLMAIYLIASTFHYMLCLRGLFQISWLKSLWQTILIFLITLFFYSIIITIVIGIVIAYSTNEGQISN
;
A
#
# COMPACT_ATOMS: atom_id res chain seq x y z
N MET A 1 30.39 -8.01 11.98
CA MET A 1 30.80 -6.73 12.62
C MET A 1 29.81 -5.57 12.37
N LEU A 2 28.56 -5.82 11.96
CA LEU A 2 27.54 -4.78 11.66
C LEU A 2 26.50 -4.55 12.79
N ARG A 3 26.58 -5.29 13.90
CA ARG A 3 25.61 -5.16 15.01
C ARG A 3 25.87 -3.96 15.92
N SER A 4 27.10 -3.47 16.02
CA SER A 4 27.43 -2.32 16.88
C SER A 4 27.13 -0.96 16.24
N SER A 5 27.13 -0.86 14.91
CA SER A 5 26.85 0.39 14.20
C SER A 5 25.37 0.80 14.20
N LEU A 6 24.45 -0.14 14.46
CA LEU A 6 23.02 0.16 14.60
C LEU A 6 22.67 0.80 15.95
N TYR A 7 23.52 0.62 16.98
CA TYR A 7 23.27 1.14 18.32
C TYR A 7 23.95 2.48 18.63
N GLN A 8 25.04 2.81 17.94
CA GLN A 8 25.82 4.04 18.19
C GLN A 8 25.34 5.27 17.40
N GLY A 9 24.48 5.12 16.39
CA GLY A 9 23.93 6.21 15.57
C GLY A 9 22.47 6.56 15.87
N ARG A 10 22.09 6.62 17.15
CA ARG A 10 20.70 6.86 17.62
C ARG A 10 20.18 8.30 17.41
N LEU A 11 20.91 9.14 16.70
CA LEU A 11 20.70 10.58 16.44
C LEU A 11 21.09 10.75 14.96
N ASP A 12 20.22 10.73 13.94
CA ASP A 12 19.19 11.70 13.57
C ASP A 12 18.22 11.09 12.52
N PHE A 13 17.89 9.80 12.62
CA PHE A 13 16.93 9.20 11.71
C PHE A 13 15.51 9.63 12.11
N THR A 14 14.85 10.40 11.23
CA THR A 14 13.44 10.76 11.40
C THR A 14 12.62 9.46 11.53
N PRO A 15 11.85 9.29 12.61
CA PRO A 15 11.06 8.08 12.81
C PRO A 15 10.18 7.78 11.59
N PRO A 16 10.21 6.56 11.05
CA PRO A 16 9.54 6.22 9.79
C PRO A 16 8.03 6.46 9.86
N ILE A 17 7.43 6.31 11.04
CA ILE A 17 6.01 6.57 11.28
C ILE A 17 5.66 8.05 11.07
N ARG A 18 6.53 8.99 11.48
CA ARG A 18 6.29 10.44 11.27
C ARG A 18 6.34 10.79 9.79
N LEU A 19 7.29 10.20 9.05
CA LEU A 19 7.36 10.36 7.60
C LEU A 19 6.18 9.70 6.89
N LEU A 20 5.73 8.54 7.36
CA LEU A 20 4.57 7.85 6.80
C LEU A 20 3.32 8.72 6.90
N LEU A 21 3.09 9.36 8.04
CA LEU A 21 1.97 10.29 8.24
C LEU A 21 2.00 11.42 7.22
N VAL A 22 3.12 12.15 7.14
CA VAL A 22 3.28 13.29 6.24
C VAL A 22 3.09 12.87 4.78
N THR A 23 3.72 11.78 4.36
CA THR A 23 3.63 11.31 2.97
C THR A 23 2.28 10.71 2.63
N THR A 24 1.58 10.12 3.59
CA THR A 24 0.19 9.66 3.40
C THR A 24 -0.73 10.85 3.20
N THR A 25 -0.56 11.95 3.95
CA THR A 25 -1.30 13.19 3.70
C THR A 25 -1.05 13.72 2.28
N LEU A 26 0.20 13.69 1.80
CA LEU A 26 0.52 14.06 0.42
C LEU A 26 -0.18 13.15 -0.60
N VAL A 27 -0.24 11.83 -0.35
CA VAL A 27 -0.98 10.89 -1.19
C VAL A 27 -2.46 11.22 -1.22
N LEU A 28 -3.09 11.49 -0.08
CA LEU A 28 -4.52 11.84 -0.02
C LEU A 28 -4.81 13.15 -0.79
N ILE A 29 -3.92 14.13 -0.69
CA ILE A 29 -4.02 15.37 -1.48
C ILE A 29 -3.88 15.03 -2.97
N ALA A 30 -2.84 14.28 -3.36
CA ALA A 30 -2.62 13.89 -4.75
C ALA A 30 -3.82 13.12 -5.32
N PHE A 31 -4.39 12.19 -4.56
CA PHE A 31 -5.57 11.40 -4.91
C PHE A 31 -6.80 12.27 -5.15
N LYS A 32 -6.99 13.31 -4.32
CA LYS A 32 -8.10 14.26 -4.48
C LYS A 32 -8.00 15.08 -5.77
N TYR A 33 -6.79 15.39 -6.23
CA TYR A 33 -6.55 16.24 -7.39
C TYR A 33 -6.28 15.49 -8.70
N SER A 34 -6.02 14.18 -8.64
CA SER A 34 -5.76 13.32 -9.80
C SER A 34 -7.03 12.67 -10.36
N SER A 35 -7.00 12.28 -11.63
CA SER A 35 -8.02 11.49 -12.31
C SER A 35 -8.11 10.05 -11.79
N VAL A 36 -7.11 9.58 -11.05
CA VAL A 36 -7.05 8.22 -10.46
C VAL A 36 -8.25 7.96 -9.55
N ASN A 37 -8.76 8.98 -8.86
CA ASN A 37 -9.98 8.85 -8.06
C ASN A 37 -11.19 8.47 -8.92
N GLN A 38 -11.34 9.10 -10.09
CA GLN A 38 -12.44 8.81 -11.01
C GLN A 38 -12.31 7.38 -11.57
N PHE A 39 -11.12 6.98 -12.00
CA PHE A 39 -10.86 5.62 -12.48
C PHE A 39 -11.15 4.55 -11.40
N THR A 40 -10.77 4.81 -10.15
CA THR A 40 -11.03 3.89 -9.02
C THR A 40 -12.53 3.75 -8.77
N ILE A 41 -13.25 4.88 -8.76
CA ILE A 41 -14.70 4.92 -8.57
C ILE A 41 -15.42 4.18 -9.72
N GLU A 42 -14.98 4.37 -10.97
CA GLU A 42 -15.56 3.71 -12.14
C GLU A 42 -15.29 2.20 -12.14
N THR A 43 -14.08 1.78 -11.77
CA THR A 43 -13.72 0.36 -11.67
C THR A 43 -14.54 -0.35 -10.60
N LEU A 44 -14.77 0.30 -9.45
CA LEU A 44 -15.58 -0.23 -8.36
C LEU A 44 -17.07 -0.31 -8.70
N LYS A 45 -17.57 0.52 -9.63
CA LYS A 45 -18.96 0.46 -10.12
C LYS A 45 -19.21 -0.77 -11.01
N GLY A 46 -18.17 -1.28 -11.66
CA GLY A 46 -18.20 -2.49 -12.50
C GLY A 46 -19.03 -2.33 -13.80
N PRO A 47 -18.87 -3.23 -14.79
CA PRO A 47 -19.58 -3.13 -16.07
C PRO A 47 -21.07 -3.50 -16.01
N ASP A 48 -21.48 -4.36 -15.05
CA ASP A 48 -22.80 -5.01 -15.02
C ASP A 48 -23.37 -5.21 -13.60
N SER A 49 -22.90 -4.48 -12.59
CA SER A 49 -23.29 -4.78 -11.21
C SER A 49 -24.59 -4.07 -10.80
N SER A 50 -25.54 -4.85 -10.27
CA SER A 50 -26.69 -4.42 -9.46
C SER A 50 -26.30 -3.65 -8.18
N LEU A 51 -25.00 -3.40 -7.97
CA LEU A 51 -24.45 -2.48 -6.97
C LEU A 51 -24.39 -1.03 -7.48
N SER A 52 -24.55 -0.78 -8.78
CA SER A 52 -24.34 0.55 -9.39
C SER A 52 -25.38 1.61 -9.00
N SER A 53 -26.47 1.24 -8.32
CA SER A 53 -27.52 2.16 -7.83
C SER A 53 -28.01 1.87 -6.40
N GLY A 54 -27.33 0.99 -5.67
CA GLY A 54 -27.73 0.60 -4.31
C GLY A 54 -27.06 1.46 -3.23
N GLU A 55 -27.78 1.70 -2.12
CA GLU A 55 -27.26 2.39 -0.92
C GLU A 55 -25.92 1.79 -0.45
N ALA A 56 -25.77 0.46 -0.56
CA ALA A 56 -24.55 -0.27 -0.21
C ALA A 56 -23.29 0.21 -0.95
N SER A 57 -23.39 0.58 -2.23
CA SER A 57 -22.25 1.09 -3.01
C SER A 57 -21.82 2.48 -2.52
N THR A 58 -22.79 3.33 -2.18
CA THR A 58 -22.51 4.65 -1.58
C THR A 58 -21.83 4.50 -0.21
N TYR A 59 -22.27 3.54 0.60
CA TYR A 59 -21.62 3.22 1.88
C TYR A 59 -20.19 2.72 1.71
N VAL A 60 -19.93 1.84 0.75
CA VAL A 60 -18.56 1.34 0.47
C VAL A 60 -17.65 2.47 -0.01
N MET A 61 -18.12 3.32 -0.92
CA MET A 61 -17.34 4.48 -1.39
C MET A 61 -17.01 5.44 -0.25
N LYS A 62 -18.00 5.76 0.59
CA LYS A 62 -17.80 6.61 1.75
C LYS A 62 -16.82 5.99 2.75
N MET A 63 -16.93 4.69 3.01
CA MET A 63 -15.98 3.98 3.88
C MET A 63 -14.56 4.02 3.31
N LEU A 64 -14.40 3.79 2.01
CA LEU A 64 -13.09 3.90 1.37
C LEU A 64 -12.53 5.32 1.50
N GLU A 65 -13.34 6.35 1.27
CA GLU A 65 -12.93 7.75 1.43
C GLU A 65 -12.52 8.07 2.89
N ASP A 66 -13.35 7.70 3.87
CA ASP A 66 -13.13 7.98 5.29
C ASP A 66 -11.93 7.21 5.87
N TYR A 67 -11.66 6.01 5.37
CA TYR A 67 -10.66 5.09 5.92
C TYR A 67 -9.52 4.75 4.93
N THR A 68 -9.33 5.54 3.87
CA THR A 68 -8.28 5.30 2.85
C THR A 68 -6.90 5.13 3.50
N ASN A 69 -6.56 5.96 4.49
CA ASN A 69 -5.29 5.86 5.21
C ASN A 69 -5.11 4.53 5.94
N VAL A 70 -6.16 4.01 6.59
CA VAL A 70 -6.13 2.72 7.28
C VAL A 70 -5.96 1.59 6.29
N VAL A 71 -6.71 1.63 5.18
CA VAL A 71 -6.62 0.66 4.08
C VAL A 71 -5.18 0.63 3.52
N LEU A 72 -4.58 1.80 3.26
CA LEU A 72 -3.20 1.92 2.80
C LEU A 72 -2.20 1.37 3.82
N TRP A 73 -2.36 1.69 5.11
CA TRP A 73 -1.41 1.25 6.14
C TRP A 73 -1.53 -0.22 6.49
N LEU A 74 -2.68 -0.86 6.28
CA LEU A 74 -2.86 -2.29 6.47
C LEU A 74 -2.01 -3.12 5.50
N PHE A 75 -1.65 -2.55 4.34
CA PHE A 75 -0.74 -3.19 3.40
C PHE A 75 0.67 -3.39 3.98
N ILE A 76 1.15 -2.47 4.82
CA ILE A 76 2.50 -2.48 5.40
C ILE A 76 2.79 -3.75 6.22
N PRO A 77 1.98 -4.13 7.24
CA PRO A 77 2.22 -5.35 7.99
C PRO A 77 2.05 -6.61 7.14
N CYS A 78 1.15 -6.63 6.16
CA CYS A 78 1.02 -7.75 5.23
C CYS A 78 2.31 -7.95 4.41
N MET A 79 2.83 -6.88 3.83
CA MET A 79 4.08 -6.92 3.05
C MET A 79 5.28 -7.28 3.92
N ALA A 80 5.35 -6.72 5.13
CA ALA A 80 6.38 -7.04 6.11
C ALA A 80 6.36 -8.52 6.52
N PHE A 81 5.17 -9.10 6.67
CA PHE A 81 5.00 -10.52 7.03
C PHE A 81 5.58 -11.43 5.95
N PHE A 82 5.24 -11.19 4.68
CA PHE A 82 5.78 -11.98 3.59
C PHE A 82 7.27 -11.71 3.34
N SER A 83 7.73 -10.46 3.45
CA SER A 83 9.17 -10.14 3.41
C SER A 83 9.96 -10.91 4.47
N TRP A 84 9.45 -10.95 5.70
CA TRP A 84 10.04 -11.71 6.79
C TRP A 84 10.01 -13.22 6.50
N LEU A 85 8.87 -13.74 6.04
CA LEU A 85 8.68 -15.17 5.73
C LEU A 85 9.69 -15.67 4.69
N PHE A 86 9.86 -14.92 3.59
CA PHE A 86 10.79 -15.28 2.50
C PHE A 86 12.27 -15.12 2.89
N ASN A 87 12.56 -14.28 3.89
CA ASN A 87 13.93 -13.99 4.32
C ASN A 87 14.25 -14.50 5.74
N ARG A 88 13.51 -15.46 6.29
CA ARG A 88 13.73 -15.99 7.66
C ARG A 88 15.18 -16.43 7.95
N LYS A 89 15.89 -16.93 6.94
CA LYS A 89 17.28 -17.41 7.08
C LYS A 89 18.31 -16.28 7.28
N SER A 90 17.93 -15.03 7.05
CA SER A 90 18.83 -13.88 7.14
C SER A 90 19.12 -13.42 8.58
N GLY A 91 18.34 -13.90 9.57
CA GLY A 91 18.51 -13.53 10.97
C GLY A 91 17.84 -12.20 11.38
N TYR A 92 17.19 -11.50 10.45
CA TYR A 92 16.39 -10.32 10.77
C TYR A 92 15.00 -10.70 11.30
N ASN A 93 14.50 -9.93 12.25
CA ASN A 93 13.22 -10.16 12.89
C ASN A 93 12.06 -9.49 12.11
N TYR A 94 10.82 -9.74 12.55
CA TYR A 94 9.63 -9.15 11.93
C TYR A 94 9.58 -7.62 12.09
N ALA A 95 10.04 -7.08 13.22
CA ALA A 95 10.06 -5.64 13.45
C ALA A 95 10.99 -4.89 12.47
N GLU A 96 12.14 -5.46 12.13
CA GLU A 96 13.06 -4.90 11.13
C GLU A 96 12.44 -4.91 9.74
N ASN A 97 11.72 -5.98 9.38
CA ASN A 97 10.94 -6.03 8.13
C ASN A 97 9.81 -5.00 8.12
N LEU A 98 9.15 -4.79 9.27
CA LEU A 98 8.09 -3.78 9.40
C LEU A 98 8.65 -2.36 9.19
N VAL A 99 9.79 -2.05 9.79
CA VAL A 99 10.49 -0.77 9.60
C VAL A 99 10.90 -0.59 8.14
N LEU A 100 11.48 -1.61 7.51
CA LEU A 100 11.84 -1.60 6.09
C LEU A 100 10.63 -1.26 5.20
N ASN A 101 9.52 -1.96 5.40
CA ASN A 101 8.30 -1.78 4.62
C ASN A 101 7.64 -0.42 4.87
N THR A 102 7.81 0.15 6.07
CA THR A 102 7.37 1.52 6.37
C THR A 102 8.17 2.54 5.56
N TYR A 103 9.51 2.44 5.53
CA TYR A 103 10.34 3.32 4.71
C TYR A 103 10.08 3.15 3.21
N TYR A 104 9.89 1.91 2.77
CA TYR A 104 9.47 1.61 1.40
C TYR A 104 8.16 2.33 1.05
N THR A 105 7.17 2.26 1.94
CA THR A 105 5.87 2.91 1.73
C THR A 105 6.00 4.44 1.69
N VAL A 106 6.86 5.03 2.52
CA VAL A 106 7.19 6.47 2.45
C VAL A 106 7.71 6.85 1.06
N PHE A 107 8.62 6.06 0.50
CA PHE A 107 9.14 6.29 -0.85
C PHE A 107 8.06 6.16 -1.92
N VAL A 108 7.24 5.10 -1.84
CA VAL A 108 6.11 4.88 -2.76
C VAL A 108 5.12 6.05 -2.71
N ASN A 109 4.81 6.55 -1.52
CA ASN A 109 3.93 7.70 -1.32
C ASN A 109 4.50 8.97 -1.97
N ILE A 110 5.80 9.23 -1.83
CA ILE A 110 6.47 10.38 -2.48
C ILE A 110 6.39 10.26 -4.00
N ILE A 111 6.68 9.07 -4.53
CA ILE A 111 6.56 8.78 -5.96
C ILE A 111 5.13 8.99 -6.45
N PHE A 112 4.13 8.57 -5.67
CA PHE A 112 2.73 8.72 -6.03
C PHE A 112 2.31 10.18 -6.24
N VAL A 113 2.98 11.16 -5.61
CA VAL A 113 2.72 12.59 -5.84
C VAL A 113 2.89 12.97 -7.33
N MET A 114 3.67 12.22 -8.12
CA MET A 114 3.78 12.45 -9.56
C MET A 114 2.44 12.33 -10.31
N PHE A 115 1.45 11.63 -9.75
CA PHE A 115 0.12 11.54 -10.35
C PHE A 115 -0.63 12.87 -10.36
N MET A 116 -0.18 13.88 -9.63
CA MET A 116 -0.67 15.26 -9.82
C MET A 116 -0.31 15.83 -11.19
N ALA A 117 0.61 15.20 -11.93
CA ALA A 117 1.00 15.59 -13.27
C ALA A 117 0.21 14.89 -14.40
N ASP A 118 -0.82 14.11 -14.05
CA ASP A 118 -1.72 13.42 -15.00
C ASP A 118 -2.43 14.35 -15.99
N ARG A 119 -2.60 15.63 -15.65
CA ARG A 119 -3.12 16.66 -16.55
C ARG A 119 -2.21 16.96 -17.73
N TRP A 120 -0.92 16.70 -17.59
CA TRP A 120 0.10 16.99 -18.61
C TRP A 120 0.71 15.71 -19.20
N LEU A 121 0.67 14.60 -18.47
CA LEU A 121 1.28 13.33 -18.84
C LEU A 121 0.24 12.23 -18.92
N ASN A 122 0.46 11.27 -19.82
CA ASN A 122 -0.43 10.12 -19.95
C ASN A 122 -0.43 9.27 -18.67
N GLU A 123 -1.63 8.91 -18.19
CA GLU A 123 -1.81 8.13 -16.96
C GLU A 123 -1.09 6.77 -17.01
N SER A 124 -1.17 6.05 -18.13
CA SER A 124 -0.51 4.75 -18.29
C SER A 124 1.02 4.89 -18.23
N PHE A 125 1.56 6.00 -18.75
CA PHE A 125 2.98 6.30 -18.64
C PHE A 125 3.40 6.58 -17.18
N LEU A 126 2.62 7.38 -16.45
CA LEU A 126 2.85 7.63 -15.03
C LEU A 126 2.77 6.34 -14.20
N MET A 127 1.77 5.50 -14.47
CA MET A 127 1.61 4.19 -13.84
C MET A 127 2.81 3.28 -14.11
N ALA A 128 3.32 3.24 -15.35
CA ALA A 128 4.51 2.46 -15.67
C ALA A 128 5.75 2.95 -14.90
N ILE A 129 5.97 4.26 -14.82
CA ILE A 129 7.07 4.85 -14.03
C ILE A 129 6.92 4.49 -12.55
N TYR A 130 5.71 4.66 -11.99
CA TYR A 130 5.40 4.34 -10.62
C TYR A 130 5.72 2.87 -10.30
N LEU A 131 5.26 1.93 -11.13
CA LEU A 131 5.49 0.50 -10.95
C LEU A 131 6.98 0.14 -11.05
N ILE A 132 7.68 0.67 -12.06
CA ILE A 132 9.12 0.39 -12.24
C ILE A 132 9.92 0.95 -11.07
N ALA A 133 9.69 2.21 -10.70
CA ALA A 133 10.45 2.88 -9.65
C ALA A 133 10.19 2.27 -8.27
N SER A 134 8.93 1.96 -7.94
CA SER A 134 8.57 1.30 -6.68
C SER A 134 9.14 -0.12 -6.61
N THR A 135 9.02 -0.92 -7.67
CA THR A 135 9.59 -2.29 -7.72
C THR A 135 11.11 -2.26 -7.61
N PHE A 136 11.76 -1.39 -8.37
CA PHE A 136 13.21 -1.25 -8.36
C PHE A 136 13.73 -0.81 -6.98
N HIS A 137 13.07 0.16 -6.35
CA HIS A 137 13.45 0.59 -5.01
C HIS A 137 13.25 -0.50 -3.96
N TYR A 138 12.14 -1.24 -4.01
CA TYR A 138 11.94 -2.36 -3.09
C TYR A 138 13.02 -3.44 -3.25
N MET A 139 13.40 -3.75 -4.49
CA MET A 139 14.50 -4.67 -4.78
C MET A 139 15.82 -4.16 -4.19
N LEU A 140 16.10 -2.85 -4.25
CA LEU A 140 17.28 -2.26 -3.63
C LEU A 140 17.23 -2.38 -2.10
N CYS A 141 16.08 -2.13 -1.49
CA CYS A 141 15.86 -2.26 -0.05
C CYS A 141 16.11 -3.70 0.43
N LEU A 142 15.52 -4.69 -0.24
CA LEU A 142 15.73 -6.11 0.08
C LEU A 142 17.20 -6.51 -0.10
N ARG A 143 17.84 -6.08 -1.19
CA ARG A 143 19.25 -6.36 -1.43
C ARG A 143 20.14 -5.73 -0.36
N GLY A 144 19.91 -4.48 -0.01
CA GLY A 144 20.69 -3.76 1.00
C GLY A 144 20.56 -4.38 2.39
N LEU A 145 19.34 -4.76 2.79
CA LEU A 145 19.10 -5.36 4.09
C LEU A 145 19.60 -6.81 4.15
N PHE A 146 19.20 -7.65 3.20
CA PHE A 146 19.44 -9.09 3.23
C PHE A 146 20.74 -9.53 2.56
N GLN A 147 21.49 -8.63 1.92
CA GLN A 147 22.77 -8.91 1.24
C GLN A 147 22.65 -10.04 0.20
N ILE A 148 21.52 -10.10 -0.48
CA ILE A 148 21.20 -11.11 -1.52
C ILE A 148 21.67 -10.68 -2.91
N SER A 149 21.82 -11.64 -3.82
CA SER A 149 22.16 -11.34 -5.22
C SER A 149 21.01 -10.60 -5.94
N TRP A 150 21.33 -9.83 -6.98
CA TRP A 150 20.35 -9.05 -7.74
C TRP A 150 19.19 -9.90 -8.28
N LEU A 151 19.50 -11.00 -8.95
CA LEU A 151 18.49 -11.86 -9.55
C LEU A 151 17.57 -12.46 -8.48
N LYS A 152 18.13 -12.88 -7.35
CA LYS A 152 17.34 -13.38 -6.22
C LYS A 152 16.46 -12.28 -5.61
N SER A 153 16.98 -11.07 -5.47
CA SER A 153 16.22 -9.91 -4.97
C SER A 153 15.05 -9.56 -5.87
N LEU A 154 15.29 -9.53 -7.19
CA LEU A 154 14.24 -9.32 -8.19
C LEU A 154 13.15 -10.40 -8.06
N TRP A 155 13.57 -11.67 -7.97
CA TRP A 155 12.59 -12.75 -7.92
C TRP A 155 11.76 -12.74 -6.63
N GLN A 156 12.43 -12.52 -5.49
CA GLN A 156 11.76 -12.37 -4.21
C GLN A 156 10.85 -11.15 -4.16
N THR A 157 11.25 -10.02 -4.76
CA THR A 157 10.42 -8.81 -4.86
C THR A 157 9.10 -9.13 -5.55
N ILE A 158 9.15 -9.75 -6.73
CA ILE A 158 7.95 -10.10 -7.50
C ILE A 158 7.07 -11.09 -6.73
N LEU A 159 7.65 -12.14 -6.15
CA LEU A 159 6.90 -13.13 -5.37
C LEU A 159 6.23 -12.53 -4.13
N ILE A 160 6.97 -11.71 -3.36
CA ILE A 160 6.43 -11.02 -2.19
C ILE A 160 5.28 -10.11 -2.62
N PHE A 161 5.45 -9.35 -3.71
CA PHE A 161 4.41 -8.47 -4.24
C PHE A 161 3.14 -9.23 -4.61
N LEU A 162 3.26 -10.28 -5.43
CA LEU A 162 2.12 -11.07 -5.90
C LEU A 162 1.36 -11.72 -4.74
N ILE A 163 2.08 -12.35 -3.82
CA ILE A 163 1.46 -13.00 -2.65
C ILE A 163 0.84 -11.96 -1.73
N THR A 164 1.52 -10.85 -1.47
CA THR A 164 0.96 -9.77 -0.62
C THR A 164 -0.31 -9.22 -1.24
N LEU A 165 -0.33 -8.96 -2.55
CA LEU A 165 -1.50 -8.45 -3.26
C LEU A 165 -2.67 -9.43 -3.19
N PHE A 166 -2.42 -10.73 -3.39
CA PHE A 166 -3.44 -11.77 -3.25
C PHE A 166 -4.02 -11.86 -1.83
N PHE A 167 -3.20 -11.86 -0.79
CA PHE A 167 -3.70 -11.91 0.59
C PHE A 167 -4.39 -10.61 1.00
N TYR A 168 -3.86 -9.47 0.55
CA TYR A 168 -4.45 -8.17 0.81
C TYR A 168 -5.82 -8.03 0.16
N SER A 169 -6.02 -8.51 -1.07
CA SER A 169 -7.33 -8.47 -1.73
C SER A 169 -8.37 -9.33 -0.99
N ILE A 170 -7.97 -10.48 -0.43
CA ILE A 170 -8.84 -11.30 0.44
C ILE A 170 -9.25 -10.51 1.68
N ILE A 171 -8.30 -9.87 2.37
CA ILE A 171 -8.56 -9.07 3.57
C ILE A 171 -9.54 -7.93 3.24
N ILE A 172 -9.29 -7.19 2.16
CA ILE A 172 -10.16 -6.08 1.74
C ILE A 172 -11.56 -6.58 1.36
N THR A 173 -11.66 -7.72 0.68
CA THR A 173 -12.96 -8.32 0.32
C THR A 173 -13.76 -8.69 1.58
N ILE A 174 -13.10 -9.26 2.59
CA ILE A 174 -13.74 -9.58 3.88
C ILE A 174 -14.21 -8.31 4.58
N VAL A 175 -13.36 -7.27 4.63
CA VAL A 175 -13.72 -5.98 5.26
C VAL A 175 -14.93 -5.34 4.56
N ILE A 176 -14.92 -5.29 3.23
CA ILE A 176 -16.05 -4.76 2.44
C ILE A 176 -17.31 -5.59 2.68
N GLY A 177 -17.21 -6.92 2.69
CA GLY A 177 -18.35 -7.81 2.97
C GLY A 177 -18.96 -7.57 4.34
N ILE A 178 -18.13 -7.35 5.37
CA ILE A 178 -18.59 -7.00 6.72
C ILE A 178 -19.31 -5.64 6.71
N VAL A 179 -18.74 -4.63 6.05
CA VAL A 179 -19.36 -3.28 5.96
C VAL A 179 -20.73 -3.35 5.30
N ILE A 180 -20.88 -4.09 4.20
CA ILE A 180 -22.16 -4.27 3.49
C ILE A 180 -23.18 -5.00 4.37
N ALA A 181 -22.75 -6.03 5.11
CA ALA A 181 -23.63 -6.75 6.02
C ALA A 181 -24.17 -5.84 7.15
N TYR A 182 -23.32 -4.96 7.71
CA TYR A 182 -23.74 -3.98 8.71
C TYR A 182 -24.69 -2.92 8.14
N SER A 183 -24.40 -2.35 6.95
CA SER A 183 -25.25 -1.32 6.37
C SER A 183 -26.65 -1.82 6.02
N THR A 184 -26.77 -3.09 5.62
CA THR A 184 -28.07 -3.71 5.30
C THR A 184 -28.95 -3.87 6.54
N ASN A 185 -28.35 -4.14 7.71
CA ASN A 185 -29.10 -4.31 8.96
C ASN A 185 -29.66 -2.98 9.49
N GLU A 186 -28.95 -1.86 9.34
CA GLU A 186 -29.44 -0.54 9.78
C GLU A 186 -30.63 -0.04 8.94
N GLY A 187 -30.65 -0.36 7.63
CA GLY A 187 -31.78 -0.04 6.74
C GLY A 187 -33.09 -0.77 7.07
N GLN A 188 -33.05 -1.87 7.83
CA GLN A 188 -34.24 -2.59 8.28
C GLN A 188 -34.84 -2.07 9.58
N ILE A 189 -34.09 -1.29 10.37
CA ILE A 189 -34.57 -0.73 11.66
C ILE A 189 -35.30 0.60 11.46
N SER A 190 -35.13 1.23 10.29
CA SER A 190 -35.68 2.55 9.94
C SER A 190 -36.99 2.50 9.13
N ASN A 191 -37.52 1.31 8.85
CA ASN A 191 -38.83 1.06 8.21
C ASN A 191 -39.78 0.35 9.17
#